data_AF-A0A2S9XA64-F1
#
_entry.id   AF-A0A2S9XA64-F1
#
_cell.length_a   1.000
_cell.length_b   1.000
_cell.length_c   1.000
_cell.angle_alpha   90.00
_cell.angle_beta   90.00
_cell.angle_gamma   90.00
#
_symmetry.space_group_name_H-M   'P 1'
#
loop_
_entity.id
_entity.type
_entity.pdbx_description
1 polymer ?
#
loop_
_entity_poly.entity_id
_entity_poly.type
_entity_poly.pdbx_seq_one_letter_code
_entity_poly.pdbx_strand_id
1 'polypeptide(L)'
;MDPAMHQKMMARHMQMLHDKLKLQPQQESAWHDFVEAMKPRKPMPPKEGQDSAPERMEQMMQQQQAEMQQRLDALKIFYGQLTPEQRKVMDNLHRPGGEWQHRGKREASSPHHG
;
A
#
# COMPACT_ATOMS: atom_id res chain seq x y z
N MET A 1 5.55 5.93 -14.27
CA MET A 1 6.31 6.04 -13.01
C MET A 1 7.18 4.81 -12.86
N ASP A 2 8.47 4.98 -12.60
CA ASP A 2 9.44 3.90 -12.44
C ASP A 2 9.02 2.93 -11.30
N PRO A 3 9.08 1.59 -11.48
CA PRO A 3 8.76 0.63 -10.42
C PRO A 3 9.58 0.83 -9.14
N ALA A 4 10.81 1.35 -9.23
CA ALA A 4 11.62 1.69 -8.06
C ALA A 4 11.06 2.89 -7.28
N MET A 5 10.40 3.84 -7.96
CA MET A 5 9.74 4.97 -7.30
C MET A 5 8.51 4.52 -6.50
N HIS A 6 7.73 3.56 -7.02
CA HIS A 6 6.60 2.99 -6.28
C HIS A 6 7.05 2.26 -5.02
N GLN A 7 8.11 1.46 -5.11
CA GLN A 7 8.67 0.76 -3.94
C GLN A 7 9.21 1.73 -2.89
N LYS A 8 9.92 2.79 -3.30
CA LYS A 8 10.43 3.82 -2.37
C LYS A 8 9.31 4.57 -1.66
N MET A 9 8.24 4.92 -2.38
CA MET A 9 7.09 5.62 -1.79
C MET A 9 6.35 4.71 -0.80
N MET A 10 6.17 3.43 -1.14
CA MET A 10 5.58 2.43 -0.25
C MET A 10 6.43 2.22 1.00
N ALA A 11 7.75 2.07 0.87
CA ALA A 11 8.65 1.91 2.01
C ALA A 11 8.60 3.12 2.96
N ARG A 12 8.62 4.35 2.43
CA ARG A 12 8.49 5.58 3.23
C ARG A 12 7.14 5.64 3.96
N HIS A 13 6.07 5.21 3.29
CA HIS A 13 4.74 5.17 3.88
C HIS A 13 4.66 4.16 5.03
N MET A 14 5.21 2.96 4.83
CA MET A 14 5.28 1.93 5.87
C MET A 14 6.12 2.39 7.05
N GLN A 15 7.27 3.04 6.82
CA GLN A 15 8.09 3.57 7.92
C GLN A 15 7.33 4.63 8.75
N MET A 16 6.65 5.58 8.10
CA MET A 16 5.84 6.57 8.83
C MET A 16 4.69 5.93 9.62
N LEU A 17 4.12 4.83 9.13
CA LEU A 17 3.08 4.08 9.84
C LEU A 17 3.64 3.38 11.07
N HIS A 18 4.78 2.72 10.92
CA HIS A 18 5.49 2.07 12.02
C HIS A 18 5.76 3.05 13.16
N ASP A 19 6.32 4.22 12.83
CA ASP A 19 6.60 5.30 13.79
C ASP A 19 5.33 5.79 14.51
N LYS A 20 4.20 5.89 13.80
CA LYS A 20 2.93 6.37 14.38
C LYS A 20 2.20 5.34 15.20
N LEU A 21 2.26 4.06 14.80
CA LEU A 21 1.61 2.97 15.51
C LEU A 21 2.32 2.66 16.83
N LYS A 22 3.59 3.07 16.99
CA LYS A 22 4.41 2.78 18.18
C LYS A 22 4.29 1.31 18.55
N LEU A 23 4.59 0.45 17.58
CA LEU A 23 4.40 -0.98 17.71
C LEU A 23 5.22 -1.53 18.88
N GLN A 24 4.62 -2.45 19.62
CA GLN A 24 5.34 -3.18 20.65
C GLN A 24 6.19 -4.29 20.01
N PRO A 25 7.27 -4.76 20.68
CA PRO A 25 8.11 -5.84 20.15
C PRO A 25 7.34 -7.11 19.77
N GLN A 26 6.23 -7.39 20.44
CA GLN A 26 5.35 -8.53 20.16
C GLN A 26 4.54 -8.36 18.86
N GLN A 27 4.36 -7.12 18.38
CA GLN A 27 3.60 -6.78 17.17
C GLN A 27 4.51 -6.63 15.93
N GLU A 28 5.84 -6.50 16.12
CA GLU A 28 6.82 -6.36 15.04
C GLU A 28 6.78 -7.52 14.04
N SER A 29 6.54 -8.75 14.51
CA SER A 29 6.42 -9.91 13.62
C SER A 29 5.23 -9.77 12.68
N ALA A 30 4.06 -9.41 13.21
CA ALA A 30 2.85 -9.22 12.40
C ALA A 30 2.97 -8.02 11.45
N TRP A 31 3.73 -7.00 11.85
CA TRP A 31 4.05 -5.87 10.99
C TRP A 31 4.93 -6.25 9.80
N HIS A 32 5.97 -7.07 10.02
CA HIS A 32 6.83 -7.55 8.95
C HIS A 32 6.03 -8.34 7.90
N ASP A 33 5.16 -9.26 8.35
CA ASP A 33 4.30 -10.06 7.48
C ASP A 33 3.33 -9.17 6.67
N PHE A 34 2.76 -8.15 7.33
CA PHE A 34 1.90 -7.17 6.67
C PHE A 34 2.64 -6.38 5.58
N VAL A 35 3.83 -5.86 5.89
CA VAL A 35 4.64 -5.10 4.94
C VAL A 35 5.06 -5.98 3.77
N GLU A 36 5.39 -7.26 4.02
CA GLU A 36 5.73 -8.21 2.96
C GLU A 36 4.55 -8.49 2.04
N ALA A 37 3.36 -8.74 2.58
CA ALA A 37 2.13 -8.95 1.80
C ALA A 37 1.72 -7.71 0.98
N MET A 38 2.07 -6.51 1.44
CA MET A 38 1.80 -5.26 0.73
C MET A 38 2.80 -4.93 -0.39
N LYS A 39 3.93 -5.65 -0.49
CA LYS A 39 4.90 -5.42 -1.58
C LYS A 39 4.26 -5.78 -2.92
N PRO A 40 4.39 -4.92 -3.95
CA PRO A 40 3.93 -5.28 -5.28
C PRO A 40 4.74 -6.48 -5.77
N ARG A 41 4.06 -7.57 -6.11
CA ARG A 41 4.71 -8.69 -6.79
C ARG A 41 5.09 -8.23 -8.19
N LYS A 42 6.23 -8.71 -8.70
CA LYS A 42 6.60 -8.42 -10.10
C LYS A 42 5.48 -8.96 -10.99
N PRO A 43 4.91 -8.15 -11.90
CA PRO A 43 3.96 -8.67 -12.87
C PRO A 43 4.67 -9.77 -13.65
N MET A 44 4.08 -10.97 -13.66
CA MET A 44 4.55 -12.00 -14.58
C MET A 44 4.26 -11.50 -15.99
N PRO A 45 5.25 -11.50 -16.90
CA PRO A 45 4.98 -11.17 -18.28
C PRO A 45 3.90 -12.12 -18.80
N PRO A 46 2.85 -11.61 -19.49
CA PRO A 46 1.88 -12.48 -20.13
C PRO A 46 2.64 -13.44 -21.05
N LYS A 47 2.29 -14.73 -21.03
CA LYS A 47 2.87 -15.70 -21.97
C LYS A 47 2.57 -15.20 -23.38
N GLU A 48 3.62 -14.89 -24.14
CA GLU A 48 3.45 -14.39 -25.49
C GLU A 48 2.75 -15.44 -26.35
N GLY A 49 1.58 -15.09 -26.90
CA GLY A 49 1.06 -15.72 -28.12
C GLY A 49 -0.22 -16.56 -28.09
N GLN A 50 -1.06 -16.56 -27.04
CA GLN A 50 -2.30 -17.39 -27.07
C GLN A 50 -3.60 -16.69 -26.65
N ASP A 51 -3.57 -15.68 -25.77
CA ASP A 51 -4.80 -15.12 -25.20
C ASP A 51 -5.32 -13.87 -25.95
N SER A 52 -6.62 -13.84 -26.21
CA SER A 52 -7.30 -12.66 -26.77
C SER A 52 -7.23 -11.45 -25.82
N ALA A 53 -7.51 -10.24 -26.32
CA ALA A 53 -7.57 -9.04 -25.50
C ALA A 53 -8.51 -9.13 -24.28
N PRO A 54 -9.74 -9.69 -24.38
CA PRO A 54 -10.60 -9.88 -23.22
C PRO A 54 -10.05 -10.91 -22.23
N GLU A 55 -9.56 -12.06 -22.70
CA GLU A 55 -8.99 -13.09 -21.81
C GLU A 55 -7.78 -12.57 -21.03
N ARG A 56 -6.95 -11.73 -21.65
CA ARG A 56 -5.84 -11.05 -20.95
C ARG A 56 -6.33 -10.11 -19.84
N MET A 57 -7.40 -9.36 -20.08
CA MET A 57 -8.00 -8.52 -19.03
C MET A 57 -8.59 -9.35 -17.90
N GLU A 58 -9.28 -10.44 -18.22
CA GLU A 58 -9.83 -11.36 -17.21
C GLU A 58 -8.73 -11.96 -16.34
N GLN A 59 -7.64 -12.44 -16.94
CA GLN A 59 -6.48 -12.96 -16.22
C GLN A 59 -5.84 -11.90 -15.30
N MET A 60 -5.66 -10.67 -15.80
CA MET A 60 -5.15 -9.57 -14.97
C MET A 60 -6.09 -9.23 -13.82
N MET A 61 -7.42 -9.23 -14.03
CA MET A 61 -8.39 -8.98 -12.96
C MET A 61 -8.36 -10.08 -11.90
N GLN A 62 -8.30 -11.36 -12.31
CA GLN A 62 -8.20 -12.50 -11.39
C GLN A 62 -6.92 -12.44 -10.56
N GLN A 63 -5.78 -12.12 -11.18
CA GLN A 63 -4.51 -11.92 -10.48
C GLN A 63 -4.60 -10.79 -9.46
N GLN A 64 -5.11 -9.63 -9.86
CA GLN A 64 -5.28 -8.50 -8.94
C GLN A 64 -6.25 -8.83 -7.80
N GLN A 65 -7.31 -9.58 -8.06
CA GLN A 65 -8.26 -10.00 -7.02
C GLN A 65 -7.58 -10.93 -6.01
N ALA A 66 -6.79 -11.90 -6.47
CA ALA A 66 -6.03 -12.78 -5.60
C ALA A 66 -5.00 -12.01 -4.76
N GLU A 67 -4.30 -11.03 -5.36
CA GLU A 67 -3.36 -10.17 -4.64
C GLU A 67 -4.07 -9.31 -3.58
N MET A 68 -5.22 -8.73 -3.92
CA MET A 68 -6.03 -7.94 -2.98
C MET A 68 -6.55 -8.79 -1.82
N GLN A 69 -6.94 -10.04 -2.08
CA GLN A 69 -7.36 -10.98 -1.05
C GLN A 69 -6.22 -11.29 -0.08
N GLN A 70 -5.03 -11.59 -0.59
CA GLN A 70 -3.83 -11.81 0.24
C GLN A 70 -3.51 -10.59 1.13
N ARG A 71 -3.59 -9.38 0.58
CA ARG A 71 -3.41 -8.14 1.34
C ARG A 71 -4.47 -7.96 2.42
N LEU A 72 -5.73 -8.29 2.12
CA LEU A 72 -6.82 -8.22 3.08
C LEU A 72 -6.63 -9.21 4.24
N ASP A 73 -6.21 -10.43 3.96
CA ASP A 73 -5.98 -11.43 5.01
C ASP A 73 -4.81 -11.03 5.92
N ALA A 74 -3.70 -10.55 5.35
CA ALA A 74 -2.59 -10.00 6.13
C ALA A 74 -3.03 -8.79 6.98
N LEU A 75 -3.86 -7.90 6.42
CA LEU A 75 -4.40 -6.75 7.14
C LEU A 75 -5.28 -7.18 8.32
N LYS A 76 -6.15 -8.19 8.15
CA LYS A 76 -7.01 -8.72 9.22
C LYS A 76 -6.18 -9.31 10.36
N ILE A 77 -5.14 -10.09 10.04
CA ILE A 77 -4.22 -10.68 11.03
C ILE A 77 -3.54 -9.56 11.81
N PHE A 78 -2.99 -8.56 11.11
CA PHE A 78 -2.35 -7.42 11.73
C PHE A 78 -3.31 -6.62 12.63
N TYR A 79 -4.52 -6.31 12.15
CA TYR A 79 -5.56 -5.63 12.93
C TYR A 79 -5.96 -6.37 14.21
N GLY A 80 -5.93 -7.71 14.19
CA GLY A 80 -6.18 -8.53 15.37
C GLY A 80 -5.14 -8.35 16.47
N GLN A 81 -3.90 -8.01 16.10
CA GLN A 81 -2.80 -7.77 17.03
C GLN A 81 -2.73 -6.32 17.53
N LEU A 82 -3.41 -5.38 16.86
CA LEU A 82 -3.38 -3.96 17.23
C LEU A 82 -4.30 -3.64 18.42
N THR A 83 -3.86 -2.68 19.25
CA THR A 83 -4.68 -2.08 20.30
C THR A 83 -5.77 -1.18 19.69
N PRO A 84 -6.85 -0.86 20.43
CA PRO A 84 -7.89 0.05 19.92
C PRO A 84 -7.36 1.42 19.48
N GLU A 85 -6.33 1.93 20.16
CA GLU A 85 -5.69 3.21 19.81
C GLU A 85 -4.91 3.12 18.49
N GLN A 86 -4.16 2.03 18.29
CA GLN A 86 -3.42 1.76 17.06
C GLN A 86 -4.36 1.53 15.87
N ARG A 87 -5.48 0.84 16.07
CA ARG A 87 -6.51 0.66 15.02
C ARG A 87 -7.04 1.99 14.54
N LYS A 88 -7.32 2.95 15.43
CA LYS A 88 -7.74 4.31 15.03
C LYS A 88 -6.70 5.02 14.17
N VAL A 89 -5.40 4.86 14.45
CA VAL A 89 -4.32 5.41 13.63
C VAL A 89 -4.36 4.80 12.22
N MET A 90 -4.57 3.49 12.13
CA MET A 90 -4.69 2.76 10.87
C MET A 90 -5.98 3.09 10.10
N ASP A 91 -7.11 3.27 10.79
CA ASP A 91 -8.41 3.64 10.21
C ASP A 91 -8.38 5.04 9.58
N ASN A 92 -7.72 6.00 10.26
CA ASN A 92 -7.55 7.36 9.76
C ASN A 92 -6.68 7.44 8.50
N LEU A 93 -5.87 6.43 8.24
CA LEU A 93 -5.00 6.34 7.06
C LEU A 93 -5.77 5.97 5.79
N HIS A 94 -6.72 5.04 5.90
CA HIS A 94 -7.50 4.54 4.76
C HIS A 94 -8.61 5.50 4.30
N ARG A 95 -8.82 6.62 4.99
CA ARG A 95 -9.84 7.59 4.59
C ARG A 95 -9.41 8.32 3.31
N PRO A 96 -10.17 8.21 2.20
CA PRO A 96 -9.93 9.08 1.05
C PRO A 96 -10.12 10.54 1.50
N GLY A 97 -9.06 11.34 1.44
CA GLY A 97 -8.98 12.71 1.97
C GLY A 97 -8.41 12.84 3.41
N GLY A 98 -7.85 11.79 4.00
CA GLY A 98 -7.13 11.89 5.28
C GLY A 98 -5.89 12.80 5.19
N GLU A 99 -5.50 13.42 6.32
CA GLU A 99 -4.42 14.43 6.51
C GLU A 99 -3.10 14.19 5.74
N TRP A 100 -2.86 12.95 5.32
CA TRP A 100 -1.69 12.51 4.56
C TRP A 100 -1.65 12.96 3.10
N GLN A 101 -2.79 13.35 2.51
CA GLN A 101 -2.84 13.82 1.12
C GLN A 101 -2.48 15.30 0.97
N HIS A 102 -2.41 16.06 2.07
CA HIS A 102 -2.24 17.52 2.01
C HIS A 102 -0.79 18.03 2.15
N ARG A 103 0.19 17.18 2.45
CA ARG A 103 1.59 17.63 2.66
C ARG A 103 2.50 17.55 1.42
N GLY A 104 1.92 17.48 0.21
CA GLY A 104 2.68 17.43 -1.05
C GLY A 104 2.28 18.45 -2.11
N LYS A 105 1.26 19.29 -1.87
CA LYS A 105 0.72 20.22 -2.88
C LYS A 105 0.50 21.63 -2.32
N ARG A 106 1.50 22.24 -1.71
CA ARG A 106 1.59 23.70 -1.50
C ARG A 106 3.04 24.17 -1.49
N GLU A 107 3.75 23.96 -2.60
CA GLU A 107 4.90 24.80 -2.95
C GLU A 107 5.27 24.62 -4.42
N ALA A 108 4.39 25.12 -5.29
CA ALA A 108 4.73 25.57 -6.65
C ALA A 108 3.65 26.55 -7.13
N SER A 109 3.24 27.48 -6.25
CA SER A 109 2.73 28.77 -6.72
C SER A 109 3.93 29.70 -6.70
N SER A 110 4.57 29.87 -7.85
CA SER A 110 5.44 31.02 -8.06
C SER A 110 4.61 32.30 -7.86
N PRO A 111 5.04 33.26 -7.03
CA PRO A 111 4.48 34.60 -7.04
C PRO A 111 5.02 35.41 -8.24
N HIS A 112 4.21 36.35 -8.71
CA HIS A 112 4.46 37.37 -9.76
C HIS A 112 5.91 37.86 -9.96
N HIS A 113 6.26 38.24 -11.19
CA HIS A 113 6.56 39.63 -11.64
C HIS A 113 6.94 39.67 -13.14
N GLY A 114 6.42 40.67 -13.87
CA GLY A 114 6.80 41.01 -15.25
C GLY A 114 5.63 41.43 -16.11
#